data_AF-A0A212JNL5-F1
#
_entry.id   AF-A0A212JNL5-F1
#
_cell.length_a   1.000
_cell.length_b   1.000
_cell.length_c   1.000
_cell.angle_alpha   90.00
_cell.angle_beta   90.00
_cell.angle_gamma   90.00
#
_symmetry.space_group_name_H-M   'P 1'
#
loop_
_entity.id
_entity.type
_entity.pdbx_description
1 polymer ?
#
loop_
_entity_poly.entity_id
_entity_poly.type
_entity_poly.pdbx_seq_one_letter_code
_entity_poly.pdbx_strand_id
1 'polypeptide(L)'
;MKGDDFSQKVERAFVELIVERAENKNLKKGEFAAQVWPEMSPKAAASRWTSVRTRASNTGKPQSVSIADAHRMAAVIGRELSHLVAVATERASGQK
;
A
#
# COMPACT_ATOMS: atom_id res chain seq x y z
N MET A 1 -10.02 -23.20 -6.96
CA MET A 1 -10.05 -21.82 -6.44
C MET A 1 -9.04 -21.71 -5.30
N LYS A 2 -7.85 -21.16 -5.54
CA LYS A 2 -6.91 -20.88 -4.44
C LYS A 2 -7.45 -19.66 -3.72
N GLY A 3 -7.94 -19.84 -2.49
CA GLY A 3 -8.32 -18.71 -1.65
C GLY A 3 -7.15 -17.75 -1.58
N ASP A 4 -7.41 -16.46 -1.80
CA ASP A 4 -6.42 -15.41 -1.49
C ASP A 4 -5.94 -15.69 -0.05
N ASP A 5 -4.65 -16.00 0.08
CA ASP A 5 -3.99 -16.25 1.36
C ASP A 5 -4.30 -15.07 2.28
N PHE A 6 -4.65 -15.32 3.54
CA PHE A 6 -5.01 -14.26 4.48
C PHE A 6 -3.93 -13.16 4.53
N SER A 7 -2.66 -13.55 4.41
CA SER A 7 -1.53 -12.63 4.27
C SER A 7 -1.70 -11.64 3.11
N GLN A 8 -2.16 -12.10 1.94
CA GLN A 8 -2.41 -11.28 0.76
C GLN A 8 -3.64 -10.38 0.93
N LYS A 9 -4.65 -10.84 1.66
CA LYS A 9 -5.82 -10.02 2.02
C LYS A 9 -5.41 -8.86 2.93
N VAL A 10 -4.57 -9.14 3.93
CA VAL A 10 -4.02 -8.11 4.83
C VAL A 10 -3.18 -7.11 4.05
N GLU A 11 -2.27 -7.58 3.19
CA GLU A 11 -1.46 -6.69 2.35
C GLU A 11 -2.34 -5.79 1.48
N ARG A 12 -3.44 -6.33 0.92
CA ARG A 12 -4.35 -5.56 0.09
C ARG A 12 -5.14 -4.52 0.87
N ALA A 13 -5.70 -4.91 2.00
CA ALA A 13 -6.38 -4.00 2.91
C ALA A 13 -5.43 -2.89 3.42
N PHE A 14 -4.15 -3.20 3.64
CA PHE A 14 -3.13 -2.21 4.00
C PHE A 14 -2.90 -1.20 2.87
N VAL A 15 -2.69 -1.66 1.63
CA VAL A 15 -2.48 -0.76 0.48
C VAL A 15 -3.70 0.13 0.25
N GLU A 16 -4.91 -0.42 0.34
CA GLU A 16 -6.17 0.34 0.24
C GLU A 16 -6.29 1.39 1.34
N LEU A 17 -5.98 1.02 2.59
CA LEU A 17 -5.94 1.96 3.71
C LEU A 17 -4.94 3.10 3.47
N ILE A 18 -3.74 2.81 2.95
CA ILE A 18 -2.76 3.84 2.60
C ILE A 18 -3.31 4.78 1.52
N VAL A 19 -3.96 4.24 0.47
CA VAL A 19 -4.58 5.04 -0.59
C VAL A 19 -5.64 5.99 -0.02
N GLU A 20 -6.59 5.47 0.77
CA GLU A 20 -7.64 6.27 1.41
C GLU A 20 -7.05 7.39 2.26
N ARG A 21 -6.02 7.08 3.06
CA ARG A 21 -5.40 8.06 3.96
C ARG A 21 -4.59 9.11 3.20
N ALA A 22 -3.93 8.73 2.10
CA ALA A 22 -3.23 9.68 1.23
C ALA A 22 -4.23 10.64 0.56
N GLU A 23 -5.34 10.11 0.06
CA GLU A 23 -6.41 10.90 -0.58
C GLU A 23 -7.06 11.87 0.43
N ASN A 24 -7.31 11.43 1.67
CA ASN A 24 -7.81 12.30 2.76
C ASN A 24 -6.83 13.41 3.16
N LYS A 25 -5.54 13.27 2.86
CA LYS A 25 -4.51 14.31 3.03
C LYS A 25 -4.34 15.19 1.78
N ASN A 26 -5.16 15.02 0.75
CA ASN A 26 -5.02 15.65 -0.56
C ASN A 26 -3.67 15.39 -1.26
N LEU A 27 -2.99 14.28 -0.93
CA LEU A 27 -1.74 13.91 -1.57
C LEU A 27 -2.01 13.31 -2.95
N LYS A 28 -1.47 13.94 -3.99
CA LYS A 28 -1.55 13.40 -5.36
C LYS A 28 -0.72 12.13 -5.46
N LYS A 29 -1.11 11.19 -6.33
CA LYS A 29 -0.43 9.88 -6.49
C LYS A 29 1.09 10.01 -6.70
N GLY A 30 1.52 10.93 -7.57
CA GLY A 30 2.94 11.15 -7.86
C GLY A 30 3.69 11.81 -6.70
N GLU A 31 3.04 12.72 -5.99
CA GLU A 31 3.59 13.38 -4.80
C GLU A 31 3.77 12.39 -3.66
N PHE A 32 2.75 11.59 -3.36
CA PHE A 32 2.83 10.50 -2.39
C PHE A 32 3.98 9.55 -2.73
N ALA A 33 4.06 9.09 -3.98
CA ALA A 33 5.11 8.17 -4.41
C ALA A 33 6.52 8.78 -4.25
N ALA A 34 6.71 10.06 -4.59
CA ALA A 34 7.98 10.75 -4.43
C ALA A 34 8.39 10.91 -2.96
N GLN A 35 7.43 11.05 -2.04
CA GLN A 35 7.71 11.09 -0.60
C GLN A 35 8.04 9.70 -0.02
N VAL A 36 7.43 8.63 -0.55
CA VAL A 36 7.73 7.25 -0.11
C VAL A 36 9.10 6.79 -0.58
N TRP A 37 9.50 7.15 -1.80
CA TRP A 37 10.80 6.78 -2.39
C TRP A 37 11.57 8.01 -2.88
N PRO A 38 12.10 8.85 -1.97
CA PRO A 38 12.83 10.07 -2.33
C PRO A 38 14.14 9.79 -3.07
N GLU A 39 14.68 8.58 -2.95
CA GLU A 39 15.88 8.12 -3.67
C GLU A 39 15.63 7.81 -5.15
N MET A 40 14.37 7.68 -5.57
CA MET A 40 13.98 7.35 -6.94
C MET A 40 13.62 8.60 -7.74
N SER A 41 13.77 8.55 -9.07
CA SER A 41 13.19 9.59 -9.91
C SER A 41 11.66 9.62 -9.76
N PRO A 42 10.99 10.79 -9.87
CA PRO A 42 9.54 10.88 -9.70
C PRO A 42 8.75 9.91 -10.61
N LYS A 43 9.24 9.70 -11.84
CA LYS A 43 8.65 8.74 -12.79
C LYS A 43 8.77 7.30 -12.29
N ALA A 44 9.95 6.91 -11.79
CA ALA A 44 10.18 5.56 -11.28
C ALA A 44 9.38 5.29 -9.99
N ALA A 45 9.31 6.27 -9.09
CA ALA A 45 8.48 6.18 -7.88
C ALA A 45 6.98 6.03 -8.22
N ALA A 46 6.46 6.83 -9.14
CA ALA A 46 5.07 6.74 -9.59
C ALA A 46 4.77 5.39 -10.26
N SER A 47 5.70 4.86 -11.05
CA SER A 47 5.59 3.52 -11.64
C SER A 47 5.52 2.43 -10.56
N ARG A 48 6.40 2.50 -9.56
CA ARG A 48 6.40 1.56 -8.43
C ARG A 48 5.10 1.62 -7.64
N TRP A 49 4.61 2.83 -7.35
CA TRP A 49 3.31 3.01 -6.69
C TRP A 49 2.17 2.40 -7.48
N THR A 50 2.20 2.54 -8.80
CA THR A 50 1.19 1.97 -9.69
C THR A 50 1.21 0.44 -9.60
N SER A 51 2.37 -0.20 -9.66
CA SER A 51 2.51 -1.66 -9.53
C SER A 51 2.08 -2.22 -8.16
N VAL A 52 2.27 -1.45 -7.08
CA VAL A 52 1.78 -1.82 -5.74
C VAL A 52 0.25 -1.75 -5.67
N ARG A 53 -0.34 -0.73 -6.31
CA ARG A 53 -1.79 -0.51 -6.31
C ARG A 53 -2.53 -1.49 -7.22
N THR A 54 -2.01 -1.75 -8.41
CA THR A 54 -2.69 -2.58 -9.41
C THR A 54 -2.33 -4.05 -9.24
N ARG A 55 -3.31 -4.94 -9.39
CA ARG A 55 -3.02 -6.35 -9.62
C ARG A 55 -2.38 -6.45 -11.01
N ALA A 56 -1.20 -7.06 -11.13
CA ALA A 56 -0.57 -7.23 -12.42
C ALA A 56 -1.47 -8.10 -13.32
N SER A 57 -1.91 -7.56 -14.46
CA SER A 57 -2.84 -8.20 -15.39
C SER A 57 -2.29 -9.49 -15.99
N ASN A 58 -0.97 -9.63 -16.11
CA ASN A 58 -0.33 -10.77 -16.77
C ASN A 58 0.03 -11.93 -15.82
N THR A 59 0.18 -11.67 -14.51
CA THR A 59 0.55 -12.70 -13.51
C THR A 59 -0.53 -12.90 -12.45
N GLY A 60 -1.57 -12.06 -12.44
CA GLY A 60 -2.68 -12.08 -11.50
C GLY A 60 -2.32 -11.65 -10.06
N LYS A 61 -1.03 -11.46 -9.76
CA LYS A 61 -0.55 -11.16 -8.41
C LYS A 61 -0.12 -9.69 -8.32
N PRO A 62 -0.68 -8.90 -7.39
CA PRO A 62 -0.14 -7.57 -7.09
C PRO A 62 1.31 -7.69 -6.61
N GLN A 63 2.10 -6.63 -6.85
CA GLN A 63 3.46 -6.58 -6.32
C GLN A 63 3.41 -6.51 -4.78
N SER A 64 4.13 -7.41 -4.12
CA SER A 64 4.21 -7.44 -2.65
C SER A 64 4.85 -6.17 -2.10
N VAL A 65 4.38 -5.76 -0.92
CA VAL A 65 4.91 -4.61 -0.20
C VAL A 65 5.94 -5.10 0.83
N SER A 66 7.19 -4.66 0.67
CA SER A 66 8.21 -4.94 1.68
C SER A 66 7.91 -4.19 2.99
N ILE A 67 8.36 -4.73 4.13
CA ILE A 67 8.22 -4.05 5.43
C ILE A 67 8.86 -2.65 5.41
N ALA A 68 9.99 -2.49 4.72
CA ALA A 68 10.64 -1.19 4.53
C ALA A 68 9.76 -0.20 3.76
N ASP A 69 9.10 -0.64 2.68
CA ASP A 69 8.14 0.20 1.95
C ASP A 69 6.92 0.52 2.80
N ALA A 70 6.41 -0.45 3.56
CA ALA A 70 5.27 -0.25 4.46
C ALA A 70 5.56 0.81 5.54
N HIS A 71 6.77 0.79 6.14
CA HIS A 71 7.20 1.85 7.06
C HIS A 71 7.27 3.22 6.40
N ARG A 72 7.81 3.31 5.18
CA ARG A 72 7.89 4.57 4.43
C ARG A 72 6.50 5.11 4.08
N MET A 73 5.58 4.26 3.64
CA MET A 73 4.18 4.62 3.40
C MET A 73 3.52 5.15 4.68
N ALA A 74 3.69 4.44 5.80
CA ALA A 74 3.14 4.83 7.10
C ALA A 74 3.66 6.20 7.55
N ALA A 75 4.97 6.47 7.37
CA ALA A 75 5.60 7.74 7.68
C ALA A 75 5.01 8.92 6.88
N VAL A 76 4.77 8.76 5.57
CA VAL A 76 4.11 9.78 4.73
C VAL A 76 2.67 10.05 5.20
N ILE A 77 1.96 9.00 5.61
CA ILE A 77 0.63 9.11 6.21
C ILE A 77 0.68 9.68 7.64
N GLY A 78 1.85 9.75 8.28
CA GLY A 78 2.00 10.25 9.65
C GLY A 78 1.27 9.36 10.66
N ARG A 79 1.38 8.03 10.49
CA ARG A 79 0.82 7.02 11.38
C ARG A 79 1.81 5.89 11.59
N GLU A 80 1.68 5.20 12.73
CA GLU A 80 2.49 4.02 13.04
C GLU A 80 2.12 2.83 12.17
N LEU A 81 3.13 2.07 11.71
CA LEU A 81 2.89 0.88 10.87
C LEU A 81 2.06 -0.17 11.62
N SER A 82 2.34 -0.41 12.90
CA SER A 82 1.63 -1.39 13.72
C SER A 82 0.12 -1.13 13.76
N HIS A 83 -0.28 0.14 13.92
CA HIS A 83 -1.68 0.54 13.90
C HIS A 83 -2.33 0.28 12.53
N LEU A 84 -1.65 0.66 11.43
CA LEU A 84 -2.17 0.45 10.09
C LEU A 84 -2.31 -1.03 9.74
N VAL A 85 -1.38 -1.88 10.19
CA VAL A 85 -1.45 -3.33 10.02
C VAL A 85 -2.59 -3.93 10.84
N ALA A 86 -2.81 -3.48 12.09
CA ALA A 86 -3.94 -3.94 12.89
C ALA A 86 -5.28 -3.68 12.19
N VAL A 87 -5.49 -2.44 11.72
CA VAL A 87 -6.70 -2.06 10.97
C VAL A 87 -6.83 -2.86 9.66
N ALA A 88 -5.72 -3.10 8.96
CA ALA A 88 -5.73 -3.93 7.75
C ALA A 88 -6.12 -5.39 8.04
N THR A 89 -5.67 -5.94 9.17
CA THR A 89 -6.02 -7.29 9.64
C THR A 89 -7.50 -7.41 9.98
N GLU A 90 -8.07 -6.42 10.67
CA GLU A 90 -9.50 -6.36 10.98
C GLU A 90 -10.34 -6.34 9.69
N ARG A 91 -9.98 -5.45 8.75
CA ARG A 91 -10.62 -5.36 7.42
C ARG A 91 -10.53 -6.67 6.65
N ALA A 92 -9.36 -7.31 6.63
CA ALA A 92 -9.14 -8.57 5.94
C ALA A 92 -9.92 -9.74 6.56
N SER A 93 -10.21 -9.67 7.86
CA SER A 93 -10.98 -10.66 8.62
C SER A 93 -12.50 -10.47 8.46
N GLY A 94 -12.95 -9.38 7.83
CA GLY A 94 -14.38 -9.05 7.68
C GLY A 94 -15.02 -8.50 8.97
N GLN A 95 -14.21 -8.16 9.96
CA GLN A 95 -14.68 -7.48 11.17
C GLN A 95 -14.83 -5.99 10.83
N LYS A 96 -16.07 -5.48 10.88
CA LYS A 96 -16.41 -4.07 10.66
C LYS A 96 -16.55 -3.34 11.99
#